data_AF-A0A536A4N3-F1
#
_entry.id   AF-A0A536A4N3-F1
#
_cell.length_a   1.000
_cell.length_b   1.000
_cell.length_c   1.000
_cell.angle_alpha   90.00
_cell.angle_beta   90.00
_cell.angle_gamma   90.00
#
_symmetry.space_group_name_H-M   'P 1'
#
loop_
_entity.id
_entity.type
_entity.pdbx_description
1 polymer ?
#
loop_
_entity_poly.entity_id
_entity_poly.type
_entity_poly.pdbx_seq_one_letter_code
_entity_poly.pdbx_strand_id
1 'polypeptide(L)'
;PLAWLPLEVASWSWTIATWLLALVATRAALRAFLPRSPLAHALTGLAATISTPAYHQFVLGQWGFALLAALFAGTIAIRNGHALRGAAALLALLAKPQLFLAAPIALLATRRVALYWFAGAAAIALLSTLAMPWWWSAWLSAVPAGRLAQPATLYSLLRDLLGGAGIAVGIALAAVGVLSVLPLPRGSDAWRAGWLSLSLAFAPYEWAYDHYLLLAPLVIAAAAVTKRSERAAIVVLGVGTGVLLFLSPVLYAVAIARSRETFSAIAPLLIFALIVGALWWARAAGDRAEVSAA
;
A
#
# COMPACT_ATOMS: atom_id res chain seq x y z
N PRO A 1 -8.47 -5.98 -18.76
CA PRO A 1 -7.35 -6.63 -19.49
C PRO A 1 -7.75 -7.84 -20.36
N LEU A 2 -8.83 -8.55 -20.04
CA LEU A 2 -9.25 -9.77 -20.76
C LEU A 2 -10.60 -9.57 -21.49
N ALA A 3 -10.77 -8.43 -22.16
CA ALA A 3 -12.05 -8.00 -22.73
C ALA A 3 -12.57 -8.90 -23.87
N TRP A 4 -11.71 -9.73 -24.46
CA TRP A 4 -12.08 -10.68 -25.52
C TRP A 4 -12.62 -12.02 -25.00
N LEU A 5 -12.56 -12.27 -23.69
CA LEU A 5 -13.10 -13.47 -23.07
C LEU A 5 -14.50 -13.20 -22.48
N PRO A 6 -15.37 -14.23 -22.37
CA PRO A 6 -16.60 -14.11 -21.60
C PRO A 6 -16.31 -13.59 -20.19
N LEU A 7 -17.18 -12.73 -19.65
CA LEU A 7 -16.94 -12.04 -18.39
C LEU A 7 -16.60 -13.00 -17.23
N GLU A 8 -17.28 -14.13 -17.14
CA GLU A 8 -17.02 -15.15 -16.12
C GLU A 8 -15.60 -15.74 -16.25
N VAL A 9 -15.21 -16.13 -17.47
CA VAL A 9 -13.88 -16.67 -17.77
C VAL A 9 -12.80 -15.62 -17.51
N ALA A 10 -13.04 -14.38 -17.97
CA ALA A 10 -12.15 -13.25 -17.75
C ALA A 10 -11.94 -12.96 -16.26
N SER A 11 -13.02 -12.94 -15.47
CA SER A 11 -12.99 -12.64 -14.05
C SER A 11 -12.25 -13.73 -13.27
N TRP A 12 -12.60 -15.00 -13.46
CA TRP A 12 -11.90 -16.10 -12.78
C TRP A 12 -10.43 -16.21 -13.18
N SER A 13 -10.13 -16.08 -14.47
CA SER A 13 -8.74 -16.14 -14.95
C SER A 13 -7.91 -14.99 -14.37
N TRP A 14 -8.46 -13.78 -14.32
CA TRP A 14 -7.81 -12.62 -13.72
C TRP A 14 -7.56 -12.83 -12.22
N THR A 15 -8.59 -13.21 -11.47
CA THR A 15 -8.51 -13.41 -10.02
C THR A 15 -7.48 -14.48 -9.66
N ILE A 16 -7.55 -15.65 -10.30
CA ILE A 16 -6.65 -16.77 -10.00
C ILE A 16 -5.21 -16.42 -10.41
N ALA A 17 -5.00 -15.87 -11.61
CA ALA A 17 -3.65 -15.54 -12.08
C ALA A 17 -3.00 -14.47 -11.20
N THR A 18 -3.73 -13.42 -10.83
CA THR A 18 -3.18 -12.35 -9.99
C THR A 18 -2.98 -12.81 -8.55
N TRP A 19 -3.87 -13.64 -8.01
CA TRP A 19 -3.68 -14.27 -6.69
C TRP A 19 -2.41 -15.11 -6.64
N LEU A 20 -2.21 -16.02 -7.61
CA LEU A 20 -1.00 -16.82 -7.70
C LEU A 20 0.25 -15.93 -7.83
N LEU A 21 0.17 -14.87 -8.64
CA LEU A 21 1.25 -13.90 -8.78
C LEU A 21 1.57 -13.20 -7.46
N ALA A 22 0.55 -12.81 -6.68
CA ALA A 22 0.71 -12.21 -5.37
C ALA A 22 1.37 -13.17 -4.38
N LEU A 23 1.01 -14.46 -4.39
CA LEU A 23 1.66 -15.47 -3.54
C LEU A 23 3.13 -15.66 -3.90
N VAL A 24 3.45 -15.77 -5.19
CA VAL A 24 4.84 -15.88 -5.66
C VAL A 24 5.64 -14.63 -5.31
N ALA A 25 5.08 -13.44 -5.52
CA ALA A 25 5.72 -12.17 -5.18
C ALA A 25 5.92 -12.01 -3.67
N THR A 26 4.95 -12.42 -2.86
CA THR A 26 5.05 -12.44 -1.39
C THR A 26 6.15 -13.38 -0.94
N ARG A 27 6.21 -14.60 -1.50
CA ARG A 27 7.28 -15.57 -1.22
C ARG A 27 8.66 -15.00 -1.59
N ALA A 28 8.77 -14.37 -2.75
CA ALA A 28 9.99 -13.74 -3.22
C ALA A 28 10.41 -12.57 -2.31
N ALA A 29 9.46 -11.72 -1.90
CA ALA A 29 9.69 -10.63 -0.97
C ALA A 29 10.18 -11.13 0.38
N LEU A 30 9.52 -12.13 0.97
CA LEU A 30 9.93 -12.73 2.24
C LEU A 30 11.34 -13.32 2.17
N ARG A 31 11.72 -13.94 1.03
CA ARG A 31 13.10 -14.41 0.81
C ARG A 31 14.11 -13.27 0.65
N ALA A 32 13.71 -12.17 0.00
CA ALA A 32 14.59 -11.02 -0.24
C ALA A 32 14.79 -10.15 1.02
N PHE A 33 13.73 -9.99 1.81
CA PHE A 33 13.66 -9.05 2.92
C PHE A 33 13.85 -9.72 4.29
N LEU A 34 13.34 -10.95 4.49
CA LEU A 34 13.32 -11.66 5.77
C LEU A 34 13.69 -13.16 5.61
N PRO A 35 14.84 -13.50 4.99
CA PRO A 35 15.15 -14.88 4.58
C PRO A 35 15.22 -15.89 5.74
N ARG A 36 15.62 -15.45 6.94
CA ARG A 36 15.93 -16.32 8.08
C ARG A 36 14.80 -16.44 9.10
N SER A 37 13.61 -15.91 8.81
CA SER A 37 12.53 -15.84 9.79
C SER A 37 11.30 -16.65 9.36
N PRO A 38 11.20 -17.94 9.72
CA PRO A 38 10.04 -18.78 9.38
C PRO A 38 8.72 -18.18 9.86
N LEU A 39 8.73 -17.54 11.02
CA LEU A 39 7.55 -16.90 11.60
C LEU A 39 7.06 -15.72 10.75
N ALA A 40 7.98 -14.90 10.21
CA ALA A 40 7.60 -13.83 9.28
C ALA A 40 6.93 -14.39 8.02
N HIS A 41 7.40 -15.55 7.54
CA HIS A 41 6.83 -16.21 6.36
C HIS A 41 5.45 -16.76 6.65
N ALA A 42 5.26 -17.40 7.81
CA ALA A 42 3.97 -17.91 8.25
C ALA A 42 2.94 -16.79 8.44
N LEU A 43 3.29 -15.74 9.20
CA LEU A 43 2.38 -14.61 9.47
C LEU A 43 1.96 -13.90 8.19
N THR A 44 2.93 -13.54 7.34
CA THR A 44 2.64 -12.85 6.08
C THR A 44 1.88 -13.75 5.11
N GLY A 45 2.22 -15.05 5.06
CA GLY A 45 1.51 -16.03 4.24
C GLY A 45 0.04 -16.15 4.65
N LEU A 46 -0.24 -16.29 5.96
CA LEU A 46 -1.60 -16.31 6.50
C LEU A 46 -2.35 -15.02 6.14
N ALA A 47 -1.76 -13.85 6.39
CA ALA A 47 -2.38 -12.58 6.05
C ALA A 47 -2.67 -12.45 4.54
N ALA A 48 -1.76 -12.93 3.69
CA ALA A 48 -1.90 -12.88 2.24
C ALA A 48 -2.99 -13.81 1.69
N THR A 49 -3.39 -14.86 2.43
CA THR A 49 -4.35 -15.86 1.97
C THR A 49 -5.71 -15.82 2.66
N ILE A 50 -5.74 -15.59 3.98
CA ILE A 50 -6.95 -15.78 4.80
C ILE A 50 -7.43 -14.51 5.52
N SER A 51 -6.75 -13.37 5.36
CA SER A 51 -7.26 -12.11 5.93
C SER A 51 -8.55 -11.67 5.24
N THR A 52 -9.39 -10.91 5.96
CA THR A 52 -10.63 -10.37 5.38
C THR A 52 -10.38 -9.55 4.11
N PRO A 53 -9.34 -8.68 4.04
CA PRO A 53 -9.00 -8.01 2.78
C PRO A 53 -8.63 -8.98 1.66
N ALA A 54 -7.87 -10.06 1.94
CA ALA A 54 -7.53 -11.07 0.93
C ALA A 54 -8.77 -11.80 0.41
N TYR A 55 -9.68 -12.18 1.31
CA TYR A 55 -10.95 -12.80 0.96
C TYR A 55 -11.79 -11.88 0.06
N HIS A 56 -11.95 -10.61 0.43
CA HIS A 56 -12.69 -9.66 -0.40
C HIS A 56 -12.03 -9.40 -1.75
N GLN A 57 -10.69 -9.33 -1.82
CA GLN A 57 -9.97 -9.22 -3.10
C GLN A 57 -10.30 -10.41 -4.02
N PHE A 58 -10.33 -11.62 -3.46
CA PHE A 58 -10.62 -12.84 -4.20
C PHE A 58 -12.08 -12.88 -4.70
N VAL A 59 -13.05 -12.67 -3.80
CA VAL A 59 -14.47 -12.75 -4.14
C VAL A 59 -14.89 -11.65 -5.12
N LEU A 60 -14.32 -10.45 -5.00
CA LEU A 60 -14.68 -9.30 -5.83
C LEU A 60 -13.83 -9.19 -7.12
N GLY A 61 -12.86 -10.07 -7.34
CA GLY A 61 -11.96 -10.04 -8.51
C GLY A 61 -11.20 -8.72 -8.68
N GLN A 62 -10.78 -8.13 -7.57
CA GLN A 62 -10.23 -6.78 -7.52
C GLN A 62 -8.73 -6.74 -7.90
N TRP A 63 -8.19 -5.53 -8.05
CA TRP A 63 -6.79 -5.31 -8.51
C TRP A 63 -5.73 -5.60 -7.44
N GLY A 64 -6.09 -5.82 -6.18
CA GLY A 64 -5.14 -5.81 -5.07
C GLY A 64 -4.06 -6.88 -5.17
N PHE A 65 -4.36 -8.06 -5.69
CA PHE A 65 -3.35 -9.11 -5.89
C PHE A 65 -2.28 -8.70 -6.91
N ALA A 66 -2.70 -8.15 -8.07
CA ALA A 66 -1.77 -7.66 -9.09
C ALA A 66 -0.93 -6.48 -8.56
N LEU A 67 -1.56 -5.57 -7.82
CA LEU A 67 -0.91 -4.40 -7.24
C LEU A 67 0.08 -4.78 -6.13
N LEU A 68 -0.25 -5.75 -5.27
CA LEU A 68 0.69 -6.26 -4.27
C LEU A 68 1.91 -6.91 -4.94
N ALA A 69 1.67 -7.72 -5.97
CA ALA A 69 2.76 -8.31 -6.74
C ALA A 69 3.66 -7.26 -7.38
N ALA A 70 3.07 -6.21 -7.98
CA ALA A 70 3.80 -5.08 -8.53
C ALA A 70 4.63 -4.32 -7.49
N LEU A 71 4.06 -4.08 -6.29
CA LEU A 71 4.78 -3.46 -5.18
C LEU A 71 6.00 -4.27 -4.76
N PHE A 72 5.85 -5.58 -4.56
CA PHE A 72 6.97 -6.45 -4.20
C PHE A 72 8.00 -6.60 -5.34
N ALA A 73 7.57 -6.93 -6.55
CA ALA A 73 8.48 -7.08 -7.69
C ALA A 73 9.24 -5.78 -7.97
N GLY A 74 8.53 -4.64 -7.93
CA GLY A 74 9.10 -3.31 -8.14
C GLY A 74 10.14 -2.95 -7.08
N THR A 75 9.81 -3.15 -5.81
CA THR A 75 10.73 -2.83 -4.70
C THR A 75 11.94 -3.74 -4.66
N ILE A 76 11.80 -5.05 -4.92
CA ILE A 76 12.92 -6.00 -5.06
C ILE A 76 13.82 -5.59 -6.24
N ALA A 77 13.24 -5.27 -7.39
CA ALA A 77 14.01 -4.87 -8.57
C ALA A 77 14.80 -3.57 -8.31
N ILE A 78 14.18 -2.56 -7.69
CA ILE A 78 14.87 -1.31 -7.29
C ILE A 78 16.02 -1.62 -6.33
N ARG A 79 15.77 -2.45 -5.31
CA ARG A 79 16.79 -2.84 -4.32
C ARG A 79 17.98 -3.55 -4.97
N ASN A 80 17.75 -4.35 -6.01
CA ASN A 80 18.79 -5.04 -6.76
C ASN A 80 19.42 -4.17 -7.88
N GLY A 81 19.17 -2.86 -7.91
CA GLY A 81 19.75 -1.94 -8.89
C GLY A 81 19.09 -1.95 -10.28
N HIS A 82 18.02 -2.72 -10.47
CA HIS A 82 17.29 -2.82 -11.74
C HIS A 82 16.22 -1.72 -11.86
N ALA A 83 16.67 -0.47 -12.02
CA ALA A 83 15.79 0.70 -12.01
C ALA A 83 14.64 0.63 -13.04
N LEU A 84 14.91 0.19 -14.27
CA LEU A 84 13.90 0.10 -15.32
C LEU A 84 12.83 -0.95 -14.99
N ARG A 85 13.23 -2.16 -14.59
CA ARG A 85 12.30 -3.24 -14.22
C ARG A 85 11.47 -2.84 -13.01
N GLY A 86 12.10 -2.18 -12.04
CA GLY A 86 11.44 -1.63 -10.87
C GLY A 86 10.37 -0.60 -11.22
N ALA A 87 10.74 0.40 -12.02
CA ALA A 87 9.81 1.42 -12.50
C ALA A 87 8.67 0.81 -13.32
N ALA A 88 8.97 -0.09 -14.26
CA ALA A 88 7.98 -0.75 -15.11
C ALA A 88 6.95 -1.54 -14.29
N ALA A 89 7.39 -2.32 -13.29
CA ALA A 89 6.47 -3.02 -12.40
C ALA A 89 5.54 -2.04 -11.64
N LEU A 90 6.09 -0.94 -11.14
CA LEU A 90 5.33 0.06 -10.38
C LEU A 90 4.43 0.95 -11.26
N LEU A 91 4.49 0.86 -12.60
CA LEU A 91 3.47 1.51 -13.45
C LEU A 91 2.08 0.89 -13.23
N ALA A 92 2.00 -0.36 -12.74
CA ALA A 92 0.74 -0.99 -12.39
C ALA A 92 -0.06 -0.20 -11.33
N LEU A 93 0.60 0.61 -10.51
CA LEU A 93 -0.05 1.48 -9.51
C LEU A 93 -1.01 2.50 -10.15
N LEU A 94 -0.80 2.82 -11.44
CA LEU A 94 -1.70 3.68 -12.22
C LEU A 94 -3.07 3.04 -12.49
N ALA A 95 -3.28 1.76 -12.16
CA ALA A 95 -4.60 1.14 -12.19
C ALA A 95 -5.52 1.66 -11.07
N LYS A 96 -4.94 2.13 -9.95
CA LYS A 96 -5.65 2.78 -8.85
C LYS A 96 -4.86 4.00 -8.33
N PRO A 97 -4.70 5.06 -9.14
CA PRO A 97 -3.81 6.18 -8.82
C PRO A 97 -4.18 6.86 -7.49
N GLN A 98 -5.47 6.87 -7.14
CA GLN A 98 -5.98 7.43 -5.89
C GLN A 98 -5.47 6.72 -4.62
N LEU A 99 -5.07 5.45 -4.68
CA LEU A 99 -4.44 4.75 -3.54
C LEU A 99 -2.95 5.11 -3.39
N PHE A 100 -2.34 5.59 -4.48
CA PHE A 100 -0.90 5.71 -4.62
C PHE A 100 -0.45 7.16 -4.80
N LEU A 101 -1.19 8.15 -4.29
CA LEU A 101 -0.85 9.57 -4.46
C LEU A 101 0.51 9.95 -3.85
N ALA A 102 0.87 9.38 -2.71
CA ALA A 102 2.15 9.67 -2.06
C ALA A 102 3.26 8.68 -2.44
N ALA A 103 2.90 7.53 -3.01
CA ALA A 103 3.86 6.48 -3.39
C ALA A 103 4.94 6.95 -4.39
N PRO A 104 4.68 7.81 -5.40
CA PRO A 104 5.71 8.35 -6.30
C PRO A 104 6.84 9.08 -5.59
N ILE A 105 6.60 9.67 -4.41
CA ILE A 105 7.64 10.33 -3.62
C ILE A 105 8.71 9.31 -3.16
N ALA A 106 8.32 8.05 -2.94
CA ALA A 106 9.26 6.97 -2.67
C ALA A 106 10.27 6.80 -3.81
N LEU A 107 9.85 7.02 -5.06
CA LEU A 107 10.65 6.83 -6.27
C LEU A 107 11.66 7.97 -6.50
N LEU A 108 11.36 9.17 -6.00
CA LEU A 108 12.25 10.34 -6.08
C LEU A 108 13.59 10.13 -5.38
N ALA A 109 13.69 9.10 -4.53
CA ALA A 109 14.96 8.71 -3.93
C ALA A 109 15.99 8.17 -4.93
N THR A 110 15.60 7.83 -6.16
CA THR A 110 16.53 7.38 -7.20
C THR A 110 16.15 7.99 -8.53
N ARG A 111 16.97 8.93 -9.02
CA ARG A 111 16.72 9.69 -10.26
C ARG A 111 16.33 8.81 -11.44
N ARG A 112 17.03 7.68 -11.65
CA ARG A 112 16.73 6.75 -12.75
C ARG A 112 15.36 6.10 -12.61
N VAL A 113 15.00 5.65 -11.41
CA VAL A 113 13.67 5.05 -11.14
C VAL A 113 12.57 6.07 -11.37
N ALA A 114 12.74 7.28 -10.81
CA ALA A 114 11.80 8.37 -11.01
C ALA A 114 11.64 8.70 -12.50
N LEU A 115 12.74 8.89 -13.23
CA LEU A 115 12.73 9.18 -14.67
C LEU A 115 11.93 8.12 -15.43
N TYR A 116 12.25 6.83 -15.26
CA TYR A 116 11.58 5.75 -15.98
C TYR A 116 10.10 5.64 -15.63
N TRP A 117 9.75 5.82 -14.35
CA TRP A 117 8.36 5.74 -13.92
C TRP A 117 7.55 6.93 -14.45
N PHE A 118 8.03 8.17 -14.32
CA PHE A 118 7.33 9.35 -14.84
C PHE A 118 7.25 9.34 -16.38
N ALA A 119 8.31 8.92 -17.07
CA ALA A 119 8.27 8.75 -18.53
C ALA A 119 7.25 7.67 -18.95
N GLY A 120 7.22 6.54 -18.26
CA GLY A 120 6.24 5.48 -18.51
C GLY A 120 4.81 5.93 -18.22
N ALA A 121 4.59 6.65 -17.11
CA ALA A 121 3.28 7.20 -16.76
C ALA A 121 2.81 8.24 -17.79
N ALA A 122 3.70 9.13 -18.22
CA ALA A 122 3.42 10.10 -19.27
C ALA A 122 3.10 9.42 -20.61
N ALA A 123 3.83 8.36 -20.97
CA ALA A 123 3.55 7.57 -22.17
C ALA A 123 2.17 6.90 -22.09
N ILE A 124 1.82 6.29 -20.96
CA ILE A 124 0.49 5.68 -20.74
C ILE A 124 -0.61 6.73 -20.83
N ALA A 125 -0.44 7.90 -20.19
CA ALA A 125 -1.40 8.99 -20.26
C ALA A 125 -1.58 9.53 -21.69
N LEU A 126 -0.47 9.69 -22.42
CA LEU A 126 -0.48 10.11 -23.83
C LEU A 126 -1.22 9.09 -24.70
N LEU A 127 -0.86 7.80 -24.61
CA LEU A 127 -1.51 6.74 -25.38
C LEU A 127 -2.99 6.62 -25.04
N SER A 128 -3.37 6.76 -23.77
CA SER A 128 -4.78 6.77 -23.34
C SER A 128 -5.53 7.96 -23.92
N THR A 129 -4.89 9.13 -23.98
CA THR A 129 -5.47 10.34 -24.60
C THR A 129 -5.61 10.20 -26.10
N LEU A 130 -4.64 9.59 -26.78
CA LEU A 130 -4.74 9.32 -28.22
C LEU A 130 -5.83 8.29 -28.53
N ALA A 131 -5.97 7.26 -27.69
CA ALA A 131 -6.98 6.22 -27.86
C ALA A 131 -8.40 6.69 -27.51
N MET A 132 -8.55 7.57 -26.52
CA MET A 132 -9.85 8.05 -26.04
C MET A 132 -9.78 9.53 -25.63
N PRO A 133 -9.68 10.50 -26.55
CA PRO A 133 -9.36 11.92 -26.24
C PRO A 133 -10.24 12.60 -25.17
N TRP A 134 -11.47 12.14 -24.99
CA TRP A 134 -12.43 12.67 -24.02
C TRP A 134 -12.38 11.99 -22.63
N TRP A 135 -11.45 11.06 -22.40
CA TRP A 135 -11.37 10.35 -21.11
C TRP A 135 -11.14 11.31 -19.93
N TRP A 136 -10.37 12.38 -20.13
CA TRP A 136 -10.04 13.34 -19.09
C TRP A 136 -11.27 14.15 -18.64
N SER A 137 -12.06 14.65 -19.60
CA SER A 137 -13.30 15.38 -19.28
C SER A 137 -14.32 14.46 -18.61
N ALA A 138 -14.47 13.23 -19.10
CA ALA A 138 -15.35 12.22 -18.50
C ALA A 138 -14.92 11.86 -17.07
N TRP A 139 -13.60 11.75 -16.83
CA TRP A 139 -13.06 11.51 -15.51
C TRP A 139 -13.33 12.70 -14.57
N LEU A 140 -13.04 13.93 -15.01
CA LEU A 140 -13.23 15.14 -14.20
C LEU A 140 -14.70 15.40 -13.84
N SER A 141 -15.65 15.02 -14.69
CA SER A 141 -17.07 15.14 -14.37
C SER A 141 -17.58 14.07 -13.41
N ALA A 142 -17.03 12.85 -13.47
CA ALA A 142 -17.57 11.70 -12.73
C ALA A 142 -16.83 11.39 -11.42
N VAL A 143 -15.52 11.64 -11.36
CA VAL A 143 -14.65 11.07 -10.32
C VAL A 143 -14.46 12.00 -9.11
N PRO A 144 -14.16 13.30 -9.25
CA PRO A 144 -13.92 14.18 -8.10
C PRO A 144 -15.10 14.24 -7.11
N ALA A 145 -16.32 14.41 -7.61
CA ALA A 145 -17.53 14.51 -6.77
C ALA A 145 -17.84 13.19 -6.04
N GLY A 146 -17.55 12.05 -6.68
CA GLY A 146 -17.89 10.74 -6.16
C GLY A 146 -16.86 10.14 -5.21
N ARG A 147 -15.58 10.53 -5.26
CA ARG A 147 -14.49 9.81 -4.56
C ARG A 147 -14.15 10.36 -3.16
N LEU A 148 -14.36 11.65 -2.91
CA LEU A 148 -14.10 12.29 -1.59
C LEU A 148 -15.15 11.95 -0.50
N ALA A 149 -16.11 11.07 -0.79
CA ALA A 149 -17.21 10.70 0.11
C ALA A 149 -17.42 9.17 0.23
N GLN A 150 -16.34 8.39 0.09
CA GLN A 150 -16.39 6.92 -0.07
C GLN A 150 -15.86 6.17 1.15
N PRO A 151 -16.27 4.91 1.34
CA PRO A 151 -16.68 4.49 2.66
C PRO A 151 -15.57 3.95 3.56
N ALA A 152 -14.31 3.75 3.15
CA ALA A 152 -13.26 3.30 4.09
C ALA A 152 -12.06 4.26 4.22
N THR A 153 -12.28 5.57 4.03
CA THR A 153 -11.20 6.57 4.12
C THR A 153 -11.20 7.33 5.44
N LEU A 154 -10.03 7.83 5.87
CA LEU A 154 -9.91 8.73 7.03
C LEU A 154 -10.85 9.95 6.90
N TYR A 155 -10.96 10.51 5.70
CA TYR A 155 -11.78 11.69 5.42
C TYR A 155 -13.27 11.40 5.66
N SER A 156 -13.75 10.24 5.21
CA SER A 156 -15.13 9.82 5.46
C SER A 156 -15.38 9.48 6.93
N LEU A 157 -14.43 8.83 7.60
CA LEU A 157 -14.50 8.60 9.05
C LEU A 157 -14.64 9.90 9.83
N LEU A 158 -13.75 10.86 9.59
CA LEU A 158 -13.77 12.13 10.30
C LEU A 158 -14.98 12.98 9.91
N ARG A 159 -15.46 12.88 8.66
CA ARG A 159 -16.70 13.53 8.25
C ARG A 159 -17.91 12.97 8.99
N ASP A 160 -17.97 11.65 9.18
CA ASP A 160 -19.03 11.01 9.97
C ASP A 160 -18.99 11.46 11.45
N LEU A 161 -17.80 11.70 12.01
CA LEU A 161 -17.62 12.06 13.42
C LEU A 161 -17.75 13.58 13.68
N LEU A 162 -17.28 14.42 12.78
CA LEU A 162 -17.08 15.87 12.98
C LEU A 162 -17.77 16.73 11.91
N GLY A 163 -18.55 16.15 11.00
CA GLY A 163 -19.16 16.86 9.88
C GLY A 163 -18.12 17.42 8.89
N GLY A 164 -18.41 18.56 8.27
CA GLY A 164 -17.52 19.17 7.27
C GLY A 164 -16.11 19.49 7.79
N ALA A 165 -15.98 19.84 9.07
CA ALA A 165 -14.69 20.10 9.72
C ALA A 165 -13.78 18.87 9.75
N GLY A 166 -14.35 17.66 9.74
CA GLY A 166 -13.60 16.41 9.73
C GLY A 166 -12.68 16.25 8.50
N ILE A 167 -13.07 16.81 7.35
CA ILE A 167 -12.23 16.79 6.14
C ILE A 167 -10.95 17.61 6.37
N ALA A 168 -11.07 18.81 6.95
CA ALA A 168 -9.93 19.66 7.25
C ALA A 168 -8.99 18.99 8.27
N VAL A 169 -9.54 18.32 9.28
CA VAL A 169 -8.76 17.51 10.23
C VAL A 169 -8.04 16.37 9.52
N GLY A 170 -8.70 15.67 8.58
CA GLY A 170 -8.07 14.62 7.79
C GLY A 170 -6.90 15.12 6.94
N ILE A 171 -7.03 16.30 6.34
CA ILE A 171 -5.94 16.95 5.59
C ILE A 171 -4.78 17.31 6.53
N ALA A 172 -5.07 17.88 7.70
CA ALA A 172 -4.04 18.19 8.70
C ALA A 172 -3.30 16.94 9.16
N LEU A 173 -4.01 15.83 9.43
CA LEU A 173 -3.40 14.55 9.79
C LEU A 173 -2.56 13.96 8.64
N ALA A 174 -2.98 14.12 7.38
CA ALA A 174 -2.17 13.72 6.23
C ALA A 174 -0.86 14.51 6.16
N ALA A 175 -0.90 15.82 6.43
CA ALA A 175 0.29 16.66 6.52
C ALA A 175 1.22 16.21 7.67
N VAL A 176 0.66 15.90 8.85
CA VAL A 176 1.43 15.32 9.96
C VAL A 176 2.05 13.98 9.56
N GLY A 177 1.29 13.13 8.85
CA GLY A 177 1.79 11.89 8.28
C GLY A 177 3.02 12.13 7.39
N VAL A 178 2.95 13.11 6.49
CA VAL A 178 4.07 13.48 5.61
C VAL A 178 5.29 13.90 6.44
N LEU A 179 5.09 14.79 7.42
CA LEU A 179 6.15 15.24 8.32
C LEU A 179 6.78 14.09 9.12
N SER A 180 6.02 13.04 9.43
CA SER A 180 6.54 11.87 10.14
C SER A 180 7.41 10.95 9.26
N VAL A 181 7.21 10.95 7.94
CA VAL A 181 7.95 10.09 6.99
C VAL A 181 9.19 10.80 6.44
N LEU A 182 9.13 12.13 6.25
CA LEU A 182 10.21 12.94 5.69
C LEU A 182 11.60 12.72 6.33
N PRO A 183 11.72 12.50 7.65
CA PRO A 183 13.03 12.29 8.26
C PRO A 183 13.67 10.96 7.86
N LEU A 184 12.91 9.95 7.43
CA LEU A 184 13.46 8.62 7.13
C LEU A 184 14.56 8.68 6.05
N PRO A 185 15.60 7.83 6.12
CA PRO A 185 16.73 7.92 5.19
C PRO A 185 16.31 7.71 3.73
N ARG A 186 16.47 8.73 2.88
CA ARG A 186 16.10 8.67 1.45
C ARG A 186 16.76 7.48 0.75
N GLY A 187 15.98 6.74 -0.02
CA GLY A 187 16.45 5.57 -0.80
C GLY A 187 16.53 4.27 -0.03
N SER A 188 16.34 4.31 1.29
CA SER A 188 16.28 3.12 2.14
C SER A 188 14.95 2.37 2.02
N ASP A 189 14.91 1.15 2.55
CA ASP A 189 13.68 0.37 2.73
C ASP A 189 12.69 1.09 3.67
N ALA A 190 13.18 1.78 4.70
CA ALA A 190 12.35 2.59 5.60
C ALA A 190 11.61 3.71 4.87
N TRP A 191 12.31 4.45 4.00
CA TRP A 191 11.71 5.49 3.15
C TRP A 191 10.61 4.93 2.26
N ARG A 192 10.86 3.82 1.57
CA ARG A 192 9.86 3.15 0.72
C ARG A 192 8.65 2.70 1.53
N ALA A 193 8.87 2.02 2.66
CA ALA A 193 7.78 1.54 3.50
C ALA A 193 6.92 2.70 4.03
N GLY A 194 7.54 3.78 4.52
CA GLY A 194 6.83 4.94 5.07
C GLY A 194 5.96 5.66 4.03
N TRP A 195 6.47 5.91 2.83
CA TRP A 195 5.68 6.57 1.77
C TRP A 195 4.58 5.67 1.23
N LEU A 196 4.81 4.37 1.11
CA LEU A 196 3.80 3.41 0.67
C LEU A 196 2.68 3.26 1.71
N SER A 197 3.00 3.13 3.00
CA SER A 197 1.97 3.04 4.05
C SER A 197 1.20 4.35 4.21
N LEU A 198 1.87 5.50 4.10
CA LEU A 198 1.22 6.81 4.11
C LEU A 198 0.23 6.95 2.96
N SER A 199 0.64 6.54 1.76
CA SER A 199 -0.21 6.66 0.57
C SER A 199 -1.50 5.87 0.72
N LEU A 200 -1.43 4.66 1.28
CA LEU A 200 -2.59 3.82 1.53
C LEU A 200 -3.45 4.40 2.66
N ALA A 201 -2.85 4.76 3.81
CA ALA A 201 -3.60 5.26 4.96
C ALA A 201 -4.31 6.61 4.77
N PHE A 202 -3.80 7.44 3.86
CA PHE A 202 -4.37 8.74 3.53
C PHE A 202 -4.90 8.79 2.10
N ALA A 203 -5.21 7.63 1.51
CA ALA A 203 -5.86 7.59 0.21
C ALA A 203 -7.22 8.31 0.28
N PRO A 204 -7.53 9.25 -0.63
CA PRO A 204 -8.84 9.90 -0.68
C PRO A 204 -9.94 8.96 -1.16
N TYR A 205 -9.60 7.74 -1.57
CA TYR A 205 -10.56 6.70 -1.95
C TYR A 205 -9.97 5.33 -1.71
N GLU A 206 -10.62 4.55 -0.85
CA GLU A 206 -10.22 3.22 -0.42
C GLU A 206 -11.45 2.42 0.02
N TRP A 207 -11.37 1.09 -0.08
CA TRP A 207 -12.31 0.11 0.47
C TRP A 207 -11.55 -0.90 1.32
N ALA A 208 -12.22 -1.64 2.23
CA ALA A 208 -11.49 -2.57 3.11
C ALA A 208 -10.70 -3.65 2.38
N TYR A 209 -11.08 -4.02 1.16
CA TYR A 209 -10.27 -4.95 0.35
C TYR A 209 -8.91 -4.37 -0.04
N ASP A 210 -8.79 -3.05 -0.21
CA ASP A 210 -7.54 -2.39 -0.59
C ASP A 210 -6.51 -2.41 0.55
N HIS A 211 -6.94 -2.60 1.81
CA HIS A 211 -6.04 -2.79 2.97
C HIS A 211 -5.09 -3.98 2.79
N TYR A 212 -5.41 -4.92 1.88
CA TYR A 212 -4.51 -5.99 1.46
C TYR A 212 -3.13 -5.47 1.02
N LEU A 213 -3.08 -4.27 0.42
CA LEU A 213 -1.86 -3.66 -0.09
C LEU A 213 -0.89 -3.22 1.01
N LEU A 214 -1.35 -3.11 2.26
CA LEU A 214 -0.50 -2.78 3.41
C LEU A 214 0.51 -3.89 3.74
N LEU A 215 0.31 -5.11 3.22
CA LEU A 215 1.28 -6.19 3.36
C LEU A 215 2.66 -5.80 2.80
N ALA A 216 2.69 -5.06 1.69
CA ALA A 216 3.96 -4.62 1.10
C ALA A 216 4.77 -3.70 2.03
N PRO A 217 4.26 -2.52 2.44
CA PRO A 217 5.00 -1.67 3.36
C PRO A 217 5.25 -2.32 4.72
N LEU A 218 4.39 -3.21 5.20
CA LEU A 218 4.61 -3.92 6.47
C LEU A 218 5.83 -4.85 6.40
N VAL A 219 5.95 -5.67 5.34
CA VAL A 219 7.12 -6.57 5.13
C VAL A 219 8.40 -5.76 4.94
N ILE A 220 8.35 -4.68 4.15
CA ILE A 220 9.51 -3.82 3.89
C ILE A 220 9.94 -3.10 5.19
N ALA A 221 8.99 -2.61 5.99
CA ALA A 221 9.27 -1.98 7.27
C ALA A 221 9.89 -2.97 8.25
N ALA A 222 9.32 -4.17 8.38
CA ALA A 222 9.84 -5.22 9.25
C ALA A 222 11.29 -5.55 8.92
N ALA A 223 11.64 -5.66 7.64
CA ALA A 223 13.01 -5.89 7.20
C ALA A 223 13.97 -4.74 7.55
N ALA A 224 13.50 -3.50 7.47
CA ALA A 224 14.29 -2.35 7.93
C ALA A 224 14.52 -2.40 9.46
N VAL A 225 13.50 -2.81 10.23
CA VAL A 225 13.55 -2.98 11.68
C VAL A 225 14.44 -4.15 12.10
N THR A 226 14.51 -5.24 11.31
CA THR A 226 15.35 -6.41 11.59
C THR A 226 16.82 -6.06 11.74
N LYS A 227 17.29 -5.01 11.05
CA LYS A 227 18.67 -4.49 11.20
C LYS A 227 19.01 -4.12 12.64
N ARG A 228 18.01 -3.75 13.44
CA ARG A 228 18.15 -3.46 14.87
C ARG A 228 17.71 -4.63 15.75
N SER A 229 16.55 -5.21 15.48
CA SER A 229 16.01 -6.31 16.30
C SER A 229 15.06 -7.19 15.49
N GLU A 230 15.40 -8.47 15.39
CA GLU A 230 14.52 -9.47 14.77
C GLU A 230 13.21 -9.63 15.54
N ARG A 231 13.25 -9.62 16.89
CA ARG A 231 12.04 -9.69 17.72
C ARG A 231 11.10 -8.52 17.45
N ALA A 232 11.63 -7.30 17.35
CA ALA A 232 10.81 -6.13 17.03
C ALA A 232 10.19 -6.22 15.63
N ALA A 233 10.94 -6.71 14.64
CA ALA A 233 10.42 -6.94 13.29
C ALA A 233 9.27 -7.96 13.28
N ILE A 234 9.39 -9.04 14.06
CA ILE A 234 8.31 -10.01 14.24
C ILE A 234 7.10 -9.41 14.92
N VAL A 235 7.29 -8.57 15.95
CA VAL A 235 6.17 -7.88 16.61
C VAL A 235 5.46 -6.95 15.64
N VAL A 236 6.18 -6.17 14.83
CA VAL A 236 5.58 -5.31 13.79
C VAL A 236 4.76 -6.15 12.81
N LEU A 237 5.33 -7.25 12.29
CA LEU A 237 4.58 -8.15 11.40
C LEU A 237 3.38 -8.79 12.07
N GLY A 238 3.53 -9.26 13.30
CA GLY A 238 2.49 -9.93 14.06
C GLY A 238 1.31 -9.00 14.36
N VAL A 239 1.59 -7.78 14.81
CA VAL A 239 0.55 -6.78 15.08
C VAL A 239 -0.14 -6.35 13.79
N GLY A 240 0.62 -6.03 12.72
CA GLY A 240 0.03 -5.65 11.43
C GLY A 240 -0.80 -6.79 10.81
N THR A 241 -0.31 -8.03 10.90
CA THR A 241 -1.06 -9.23 10.49
C THR A 241 -2.32 -9.42 11.33
N GLY A 242 -2.22 -9.21 12.65
CA GLY A 242 -3.36 -9.29 13.57
C GLY A 242 -4.45 -8.26 13.25
N VAL A 243 -4.08 -7.05 12.83
CA VAL A 243 -5.04 -6.05 12.34
C VAL A 243 -5.80 -6.56 11.10
N LEU A 244 -5.10 -7.20 10.16
CA LEU A 244 -5.72 -7.73 8.94
C LEU A 244 -6.57 -8.99 9.19
N LEU A 245 -6.14 -9.85 10.12
CA LEU A 245 -6.83 -11.11 10.43
C LEU A 245 -7.99 -10.95 11.40
N PHE A 246 -7.88 -10.09 12.41
CA PHE A 246 -8.84 -10.02 13.52
C PHE A 246 -9.56 -8.69 13.61
N LEU A 247 -8.87 -7.56 13.46
CA LEU A 247 -9.54 -6.26 13.54
C LEU A 247 -10.40 -5.99 12.29
N SER A 248 -9.89 -6.32 11.10
CA SER A 248 -10.61 -6.11 9.85
C SER A 248 -11.98 -6.81 9.79
N PRO A 249 -12.16 -8.09 10.18
CA PRO A 249 -13.49 -8.70 10.21
C PRO A 249 -14.41 -8.07 11.26
N VAL A 250 -13.88 -7.61 12.40
CA VAL A 250 -14.68 -6.89 13.40
C VAL A 250 -15.17 -5.57 12.84
N LEU A 251 -14.30 -4.78 12.20
CA LEU A 251 -14.66 -3.52 11.55
C LEU A 251 -15.67 -3.76 10.42
N TYR A 252 -15.53 -4.86 9.68
CA TYR A 252 -16.49 -5.27 8.65
C TYR A 252 -17.86 -5.63 9.24
N ALA A 253 -17.91 -6.37 10.36
CA ALA A 253 -19.17 -6.67 11.05
C ALA A 253 -19.86 -5.37 11.54
N VAL A 254 -19.09 -4.43 12.08
CA VAL A 254 -19.60 -3.09 12.44
C VAL A 254 -20.09 -2.34 11.20
N ALA A 255 -19.40 -2.46 10.07
CA ALA A 255 -19.79 -1.83 8.82
C ALA A 255 -21.14 -2.34 8.31
N ILE A 256 -21.38 -3.66 8.37
CA ILE A 256 -22.67 -4.28 8.06
C ILE A 256 -23.76 -3.72 8.98
N ALA A 257 -23.53 -3.73 10.29
CA ALA A 257 -24.51 -3.23 11.27
C ALA A 257 -24.87 -1.75 11.07
N ARG A 258 -23.91 -0.95 10.58
CA ARG A 258 -24.10 0.49 10.32
C ARG A 258 -24.51 0.81 8.87
N SER A 259 -24.51 -0.18 7.98
CA SER A 259 -24.59 0.03 6.52
C SER A 259 -23.59 1.08 6.01
N ARG A 260 -22.44 1.22 6.68
CA ARG A 260 -21.40 2.22 6.43
C ARG A 260 -20.03 1.70 6.84
N GLU A 261 -19.07 1.78 5.94
CA GLU A 261 -17.73 1.18 6.14
C GLU A 261 -16.70 2.13 6.76
N THR A 262 -17.11 3.32 7.22
CA THR A 262 -16.17 4.42 7.58
C THR A 262 -15.17 4.06 8.65
N PHE A 263 -15.53 3.12 9.53
CA PHE A 263 -14.63 2.67 10.60
C PHE A 263 -13.53 1.72 10.10
N SER A 264 -13.67 1.13 8.91
CA SER A 264 -12.61 0.33 8.30
C SER A 264 -11.32 1.13 8.08
N ALA A 265 -11.40 2.46 7.91
CA ALA A 265 -10.26 3.36 7.83
C ALA A 265 -9.29 3.28 9.02
N ILE A 266 -9.75 2.76 10.18
CA ILE A 266 -8.90 2.56 11.36
C ILE A 266 -7.76 1.57 11.06
N ALA A 267 -8.01 0.52 10.29
CA ALA A 267 -7.01 -0.51 9.99
C ALA A 267 -5.75 0.05 9.30
N PRO A 268 -5.85 0.77 8.17
CA PRO A 268 -4.67 1.34 7.51
C PRO A 268 -3.98 2.41 8.36
N LEU A 269 -4.71 3.20 9.15
CA LEU A 269 -4.13 4.20 10.06
C LEU A 269 -3.30 3.56 11.18
N LEU A 270 -3.82 2.48 11.80
CA LEU A 270 -3.09 1.73 12.83
C LEU A 270 -1.82 1.09 12.27
N ILE A 271 -1.90 0.48 11.07
CA ILE A 271 -0.73 -0.11 10.41
C ILE A 271 0.28 0.97 10.02
N PHE A 272 -0.17 2.13 9.53
CA PHE A 272 0.70 3.26 9.26
C PHE A 272 1.43 3.74 10.52
N ALA A 273 0.71 3.96 11.61
CA ALA A 273 1.28 4.38 12.89
C ALA A 273 2.28 3.36 13.43
N LEU A 274 1.95 2.06 13.35
CA LEU A 274 2.84 0.96 13.71
C LEU A 274 4.14 0.98 12.89
N ILE A 275 4.03 1.12 11.57
CA ILE A 275 5.18 1.16 10.64
C ILE A 275 6.06 2.36 10.96
N VAL A 276 5.50 3.57 10.98
CA VAL A 276 6.28 4.79 11.20
C VAL A 276 6.91 4.78 12.58
N GLY A 277 6.17 4.43 13.63
CA GLY A 277 6.69 4.34 14.99
C GLY A 277 7.86 3.36 15.10
N ALA A 278 7.74 2.17 14.50
CA ALA A 278 8.81 1.18 14.51
C ALA A 278 10.06 1.64 13.72
N LEU A 279 9.87 2.33 12.59
CA LEU A 279 10.96 2.87 11.79
C LEU A 279 11.70 4.01 12.51
N TRP A 280 10.97 4.89 13.21
CA TRP A 280 11.55 5.93 14.06
C TRP A 280 12.35 5.33 15.21
N TRP A 281 11.80 4.33 15.89
CA TRP A 281 12.52 3.60 16.91
C TRP A 281 13.80 2.98 16.35
N ALA A 282 13.72 2.29 15.20
CA ALA A 282 14.88 1.65 14.59
C ALA A 282 15.98 2.68 14.26
N ARG A 283 15.61 3.84 13.71
CA ARG A 283 16.52 4.94 13.39
C ARG A 283 17.20 5.53 14.62
N ALA A 284 16.45 5.84 15.69
CA ALA A 284 16.97 6.56 16.84
C ALA A 284 18.08 5.81 17.62
N ALA A 285 18.33 4.53 17.33
CA ALA A 285 19.54 3.85 17.83
C ALA A 285 20.74 3.94 16.87
N GLY A 286 20.51 4.00 15.56
CA GLY A 286 21.59 4.21 14.60
C GLY A 286 22.27 5.55 14.87
N ASP A 287 21.47 6.61 14.99
CA ASP A 287 21.95 7.97 15.27
C ASP A 287 22.72 8.03 16.62
N ARG A 288 22.32 7.23 17.63
CA ARG A 288 23.03 7.15 18.92
C ARG A 288 24.33 6.36 18.88
N ALA A 289 24.40 5.30 18.07
CA ALA A 289 25.60 4.50 17.90
C ALA A 289 26.69 5.27 17.16
N GLU A 290 26.33 6.09 16.17
CA GLU A 290 27.26 6.96 15.45
C GLU A 290 27.83 8.06 16.35
N VAL A 291 27.01 8.68 17.21
CA VAL A 291 27.47 9.70 18.17
C VAL A 291 28.40 9.13 19.24
N SER A 292 28.22 7.86 19.64
CA SER A 292 29.12 7.20 20.61
C SER A 292 30.46 6.75 20.01
N ALA A 293 30.56 6.71 18.68
CA ALA A 293 31.75 6.26 17.96
C ALA A 293 32.61 7.43 17.43
N ALA A 294 32.09 8.66 17.50
CA ALA A 294 32.78 9.91 17.15
C ALA A 294 33.36 10.58 18.41
#